data_AF-A0A453AJ29-F1
#
_entry.id   AF-A0A453AJ29-F1
#
_cell.length_a   1.000
_cell.length_b   1.000
_cell.length_c   1.000
_cell.angle_alpha   90.00
_cell.angle_beta   90.00
_cell.angle_gamma   90.00
#
_symmetry.space_group_name_H-M   'P 1'
#
loop_
_entity.id
_entity.type
_entity.pdbx_description
1 polymer ?
#
loop_
_entity_poly.entity_id
_entity_poly.type
_entity_poly.pdbx_seq_one_letter_code
_entity_poly.pdbx_strand_id
1 'polypeptide(L)'
;MELGCPAFVPVNDPEMGFEMMLKIAHARGVCKQQDISSTMRNEREQAVQCMDAYVRVLTSIPGIDDHDANMLAQAIGSIEAIAKASESSILESTDLSRDKAETIIRFFRDPQFYLSPKIN
;
A
#
# COMPACT_ATOMS: atom_id res chain seq x y z
N MET A 1 2.24 3.28 -28.22
CA MET A 1 1.08 3.98 -28.84
C MET A 1 1.60 4.63 -30.11
N GLU A 2 1.29 4.06 -31.28
CA GLU A 2 1.66 4.67 -32.56
C GLU A 2 0.76 5.89 -32.81
N LEU A 3 1.35 7.08 -32.81
CA LEU A 3 0.71 8.32 -33.25
C LEU A 3 0.68 8.30 -34.78
N GLY A 4 -0.51 8.22 -35.41
CA GLY A 4 -0.60 8.59 -36.83
C GLY A 4 -1.70 7.99 -37.71
N CYS A 5 -2.45 6.96 -37.31
CA CYS A 5 -3.54 6.42 -38.14
C CYS A 5 -4.91 6.83 -37.59
N PRO A 6 -5.57 7.88 -38.12
CA PRO A 6 -6.96 8.13 -37.77
C PRO A 6 -7.81 6.94 -38.24
N ALA A 7 -8.52 6.29 -37.30
CA ALA A 7 -9.46 5.24 -37.64
C ALA A 7 -10.66 5.86 -38.38
N PHE A 8 -10.86 5.51 -39.64
CA PHE A 8 -12.07 5.86 -40.38
C PHE A 8 -13.19 4.89 -39.98
N VAL A 9 -14.34 5.45 -39.64
CA VAL A 9 -15.55 4.66 -39.33
C VAL A 9 -16.53 4.85 -40.48
N PRO A 10 -16.77 3.83 -41.32
CA PRO A 10 -17.75 3.92 -42.39
C PRO A 10 -19.16 4.03 -41.80
N VAL A 11 -19.98 4.90 -42.38
CA VAL A 11 -21.37 5.15 -41.96
C VAL A 11 -22.25 5.20 -43.20
N ASN A 12 -23.45 4.65 -43.10
CA ASN A 12 -24.38 4.55 -44.23
C ASN A 12 -25.28 5.80 -44.36
N ASP A 13 -25.52 6.49 -43.25
CA ASP A 13 -26.39 7.65 -43.14
C ASP A 13 -25.96 8.55 -41.95
N PRO A 14 -26.48 9.78 -41.87
CA PRO A 14 -26.13 10.72 -40.80
C PRO A 14 -26.53 10.26 -39.39
N GLU A 15 -27.60 9.49 -39.23
CA GLU A 15 -28.10 9.03 -37.93
C GLU A 15 -27.15 7.99 -37.33
N MET A 16 -26.73 7.02 -38.15
CA MET A 16 -25.65 6.08 -37.82
C MET A 16 -24.35 6.83 -37.50
N GLY A 17 -24.04 7.90 -38.24
CA GLY A 17 -22.90 8.77 -37.97
C GLY A 17 -22.93 9.39 -36.58
N PHE A 18 -24.06 9.97 -36.20
CA PHE A 18 -24.26 10.56 -34.88
C PHE A 18 -24.16 9.53 -33.76
N GLU A 19 -24.78 8.36 -33.93
CA GLU A 19 -24.71 7.27 -32.96
C GLU A 19 -23.26 6.79 -32.75
N MET A 20 -22.49 6.63 -33.82
CA MET A 20 -21.09 6.23 -33.76
C MET A 20 -20.23 7.27 -33.03
N MET A 21 -20.47 8.56 -33.26
CA MET A 21 -19.79 9.64 -32.52
C MET A 21 -20.04 9.55 -31.02
N LEU A 22 -21.29 9.35 -30.61
CA LEU A 22 -21.66 9.21 -29.19
C LEU A 22 -21.02 7.97 -28.56
N LYS A 23 -21.04 6.83 -29.25
CA LYS A 23 -20.41 5.58 -28.78
C LYS A 23 -18.90 5.74 -28.57
N ILE A 24 -18.20 6.38 -29.51
CA ILE A 24 -16.77 6.64 -29.40
C ILE A 24 -16.47 7.60 -28.25
N ALA A 25 -17.24 8.69 -28.13
CA ALA A 25 -17.08 9.65 -27.05
C ALA A 25 -17.29 9.00 -25.68
N HIS A 26 -18.36 8.20 -25.53
CA HIS A 26 -18.65 7.47 -24.31
C HIS A 26 -17.57 6.44 -23.98
N ALA A 27 -17.17 5.60 -24.96
CA ALA A 27 -16.13 4.60 -24.75
C ALA A 27 -14.81 5.24 -24.31
N ARG A 28 -14.39 6.34 -24.94
CA ARG A 28 -13.20 7.10 -24.53
C ARG A 28 -13.34 7.70 -23.14
N GLY A 29 -14.52 8.22 -22.79
CA GLY A 29 -14.82 8.72 -21.46
C GLY A 29 -14.66 7.62 -20.39
N VAL A 30 -15.26 6.45 -20.61
CA VAL A 30 -15.15 5.29 -19.73
C VAL A 30 -13.71 4.80 -19.61
N CYS A 31 -12.99 4.64 -20.73
CA CYS A 31 -11.58 4.23 -20.70
C CYS A 31 -10.72 5.22 -19.91
N LYS A 32 -10.91 6.53 -20.11
CA LYS A 32 -10.17 7.55 -19.36
C LYS A 32 -10.48 7.50 -17.86
N GLN A 33 -11.75 7.28 -17.50
CA GLN A 33 -12.14 7.14 -16.10
C GLN A 33 -11.53 5.88 -15.46
N GLN A 34 -11.53 4.75 -16.18
CA GLN A 34 -10.90 3.52 -15.73
C GLN A 34 -9.39 3.67 -15.57
N ASP A 35 -8.73 4.34 -16.52
CA ASP A 35 -7.29 4.62 -16.48
C ASP A 35 -6.92 5.49 -15.28
N ILE A 36 -7.67 6.58 -15.02
CA ILE A 36 -7.49 7.38 -13.81
C ILE A 36 -7.70 6.52 -12.54
N SER A 37 -8.74 5.67 -12.53
CA SER A 37 -9.04 4.84 -11.36
C SER A 37 -7.95 3.79 -11.10
N SER A 38 -7.39 3.19 -12.15
CA SER A 38 -6.29 2.22 -12.04
C SER A 38 -4.99 2.92 -11.65
N THR A 39 -4.67 4.09 -12.21
CA THR A 39 -3.51 4.90 -11.79
C THR A 39 -3.61 5.29 -10.32
N MET A 40 -4.73 5.87 -9.90
CA MET A 40 -5.00 6.24 -8.51
C MET A 40 -4.84 5.04 -7.55
N ARG A 41 -5.34 3.86 -7.97
CA ARG A 41 -5.22 2.63 -7.18
C ARG A 41 -3.76 2.19 -7.06
N ASN A 42 -3.01 2.17 -8.16
CA ASN A 42 -1.60 1.79 -8.17
C ASN A 42 -0.76 2.74 -7.31
N GLU A 43 -0.99 4.06 -7.41
CA GLU A 43 -0.31 5.06 -6.58
C GLU A 43 -0.60 4.84 -5.09
N ARG A 44 -1.86 4.54 -4.74
CA ARG A 44 -2.23 4.21 -3.35
C ARG A 44 -1.55 2.94 -2.86
N GLU A 45 -1.53 1.88 -3.67
CA GLU A 45 -0.86 0.62 -3.34
C GLU A 45 0.65 0.85 -3.15
N GLN A 46 1.29 1.60 -4.05
CA GLN A 46 2.70 1.95 -3.95
C GLN A 46 3.03 2.81 -2.72
N ALA A 47 2.14 3.74 -2.36
CA ALA A 47 2.31 4.60 -1.19
C ALA A 47 2.26 3.82 0.14
N VAL A 48 1.52 2.71 0.21
CA VAL A 48 1.47 1.86 1.42
C VAL A 48 2.48 0.71 1.42
N GLN A 49 2.97 0.31 0.24
CA GLN A 49 3.96 -0.76 0.10
C GLN A 49 5.41 -0.24 0.18
N CYS A 50 5.62 1.08 0.21
CA CYS A 50 6.97 1.62 0.28
C CYS A 50 7.62 1.32 1.64
N MET A 51 8.94 1.15 1.64
CA MET A 51 9.72 0.89 2.84
C MET A 51 9.58 2.02 3.88
N ASP A 52 9.39 3.26 3.42
CA ASP A 52 9.15 4.40 4.30
C ASP A 52 7.84 4.26 5.09
N ALA A 53 6.75 3.79 4.47
CA ALA A 53 5.51 3.50 5.18
C ALA A 53 5.69 2.37 6.19
N TYR A 54 6.46 1.34 5.83
CA TYR A 54 6.80 0.24 6.74
C TYR A 54 7.56 0.74 7.98
N VAL A 55 8.65 1.48 7.78
CA VAL A 55 9.47 2.03 8.87
C VAL A 55 8.62 2.93 9.76
N ARG A 56 7.81 3.81 9.18
CA ARG A 56 6.92 4.72 9.89
C ARG A 56 5.89 4.00 10.78
N VAL A 57 5.40 2.84 10.34
CA VAL A 57 4.50 2.02 11.18
C VAL A 57 5.26 1.43 12.36
N LEU A 58 6.43 0.85 12.14
CA LEU A 58 7.20 0.23 13.22
C LEU A 58 7.74 1.25 14.23
N THR A 59 8.19 2.43 13.78
CA THR A 59 8.68 3.48 14.68
C THR A 59 7.57 4.21 15.42
N SER A 60 6.30 3.96 15.10
CA SER A 60 5.16 4.37 15.95
C SER A 60 5.04 3.51 17.22
N ILE A 61 5.70 2.35 17.26
CA ILE A 61 5.79 1.52 18.46
C ILE A 61 6.77 2.19 19.43
N PRO A 62 6.38 2.45 20.69
CA PRO A 62 7.27 3.10 21.65
C PRO A 62 8.60 2.36 21.80
N GLY A 63 9.71 3.10 21.78
CA GLY A 63 11.05 2.54 21.96
C GLY A 63 11.64 1.81 20.76
N ILE A 64 10.97 1.82 19.61
CA ILE A 64 11.45 1.26 18.34
C ILE A 64 11.93 2.42 17.45
N ASP A 65 13.19 2.38 17.06
CA ASP A 65 13.81 3.36 16.15
C ASP A 65 13.92 2.84 14.71
N ASP A 66 14.43 3.68 13.80
CA ASP A 66 14.57 3.32 12.39
C ASP A 66 15.51 2.12 12.18
N HIS A 67 16.52 1.95 13.03
CA HIS A 67 17.46 0.84 12.93
C HIS A 67 16.75 -0.47 13.32
N ASP A 68 16.03 -0.47 14.44
CA ASP A 68 15.19 -1.58 14.87
C ASP A 68 14.17 -1.98 13.81
N ALA A 69 13.47 -0.99 13.23
CA ALA A 69 12.45 -1.21 12.20
C ALA A 69 13.03 -1.90 10.96
N ASN A 70 14.22 -1.46 10.51
CA ASN A 70 14.91 -2.08 9.38
C ASN A 70 15.42 -3.50 9.70
N MET A 71 15.88 -3.76 10.93
CA MET A 71 16.25 -5.11 11.36
C MET A 71 15.06 -6.06 11.31
N LEU A 72 13.91 -5.64 11.86
CA LEU A 72 12.67 -6.43 11.83
C LEU A 72 12.20 -6.71 10.39
N ALA A 73 12.34 -5.73 9.49
CA ALA A 73 12.04 -5.89 8.07
C ALA A 73 12.89 -6.97 7.40
N GLN A 74 14.18 -7.02 7.73
CA GLN A 74 15.12 -7.97 7.14
C GLN A 74 14.98 -9.38 7.75
N ALA A 75 14.76 -9.45 9.07
CA ALA A 75 14.75 -10.71 9.81
C ALA A 75 13.39 -11.44 9.75
N ILE A 76 12.30 -10.70 9.92
CA ILE A 76 10.95 -11.25 10.05
C ILE A 76 10.10 -10.96 8.81
N GLY A 77 10.29 -9.79 8.20
CA GLY A 77 9.56 -9.40 6.99
C GLY A 77 8.33 -8.56 7.29
N SER A 78 7.13 -9.10 7.04
CA SER A 78 5.90 -8.30 7.07
C SER A 78 5.49 -7.87 8.49
N ILE A 79 4.76 -6.76 8.59
CA ILE A 79 4.18 -6.28 9.86
C ILE A 79 3.25 -7.36 10.47
N GLU A 80 2.51 -8.09 9.63
CA GLU A 80 1.66 -9.18 10.08
C GLU A 80 2.47 -10.33 10.71
N ALA A 81 3.63 -10.67 10.12
CA ALA A 81 4.52 -11.67 10.69
C ALA A 81 5.08 -11.20 12.04
N ILE A 82 5.48 -9.93 12.15
CA ILE A 82 5.95 -9.33 13.41
C ILE A 82 4.86 -9.38 14.48
N ALA A 83 3.62 -9.01 14.16
CA ALA A 83 2.51 -9.05 15.11
C ALA A 83 2.23 -10.46 15.67
N LYS A 84 2.51 -11.49 14.86
CA LYS A 84 2.33 -12.91 15.23
C LYS A 84 3.59 -13.56 15.81
N ALA A 85 4.76 -12.94 15.71
CA ALA A 85 6.02 -13.49 16.21
C ALA A 85 5.99 -13.65 17.74
N SER A 86 6.62 -14.70 18.26
CA SER A 86 6.86 -14.85 19.70
C SER A 86 8.07 -14.01 20.13
N GLU A 87 8.21 -13.75 21.43
CA GLU A 87 9.36 -13.03 21.98
C GLU A 87 10.66 -13.73 21.65
N SER A 88 10.69 -15.06 21.83
CA SER A 88 11.84 -15.89 21.46
C SER A 88 12.17 -15.76 19.98
N SER A 89 11.17 -15.79 19.09
CA SER A 89 11.38 -15.68 17.66
C SER A 89 11.95 -14.33 17.26
N ILE A 90 11.54 -13.24 17.92
CA ILE A 90 12.09 -11.90 17.68
C ILE A 90 13.54 -11.85 18.15
N LEU A 91 13.84 -12.33 19.35
CA LEU A 91 15.19 -12.31 19.93
C LEU A 91 16.18 -13.26 19.22
N GLU A 92 15.69 -14.34 18.62
CA GLU A 92 16.53 -15.27 17.84
C GLU A 92 16.83 -14.76 16.43
N SER A 93 15.96 -13.92 15.89
CA SER A 93 16.08 -13.41 14.52
C SER A 93 16.65 -11.99 14.43
N THR A 94 16.69 -11.26 15.55
CA THR A 94 17.14 -9.86 15.62
C THR A 94 18.01 -9.62 16.84
N ASP A 95 18.86 -8.58 16.80
CA ASP A 95 19.66 -8.12 17.95
C ASP A 95 18.88 -7.14 18.87
N LEU A 96 17.54 -7.21 18.86
CA LEU A 96 16.70 -6.38 19.72
C LEU A 96 16.88 -6.75 21.19
N SER A 97 16.78 -5.76 22.08
CA SER A 97 16.72 -6.03 23.51
C SER A 97 15.42 -6.74 23.88
N ARG A 98 15.45 -7.47 25.01
CA ARG A 98 14.26 -8.11 25.58
C ARG A 98 13.13 -7.11 25.78
N ASP A 99 13.43 -5.93 26.31
CA ASP A 99 12.44 -4.88 26.56
C ASP A 99 11.76 -4.40 25.26
N LYS A 100 12.53 -4.25 24.16
CA LYS A 100 11.99 -3.88 22.84
C LYS A 100 11.11 -5.01 22.28
N ALA A 101 11.56 -6.27 22.38
CA ALA A 101 10.79 -7.42 21.94
C ALA A 101 9.46 -7.56 22.72
N GLU A 102 9.49 -7.40 24.04
CA GLU A 102 8.28 -7.40 24.88
C GLU A 102 7.35 -6.25 24.47
N THR A 103 7.90 -5.05 24.26
CA THR A 103 7.13 -3.87 23.86
C THR A 103 6.39 -4.09 22.54
N ILE A 104 7.04 -4.70 21.54
CA ILE A 104 6.42 -5.07 20.27
C ILE A 104 5.24 -6.02 20.50
N ILE A 105 5.42 -7.07 21.32
CA ILE A 105 4.36 -8.04 21.59
C ILE A 105 3.17 -7.39 22.29
N ARG A 106 3.43 -6.57 23.31
CA ARG A 106 2.38 -5.87 24.04
C ARG A 106 1.66 -4.88 23.13
N PHE A 107 2.38 -4.19 22.24
CA PHE A 107 1.77 -3.30 21.27
C PHE A 107 0.76 -4.02 20.35
N PHE A 108 1.05 -5.25 19.90
CA PHE A 108 0.11 -5.97 19.03
C PHE A 108 -0.96 -6.78 19.77
N ARG A 109 -0.76 -7.12 21.05
CA ARG A 109 -1.60 -8.12 21.75
C ARG A 109 -2.24 -7.65 23.05
N ASP A 110 -1.78 -6.54 23.63
CA ASP A 110 -2.29 -6.00 24.90
C ASP A 110 -3.12 -4.73 24.62
N PRO A 111 -4.46 -4.82 24.63
CA PRO A 111 -5.35 -3.68 24.41
C PRO A 111 -5.12 -2.52 25.37
N GLN A 112 -4.75 -2.80 26.61
CA GLN A 112 -4.48 -1.74 27.58
C GLN A 112 -3.21 -0.98 27.20
N PHE A 113 -2.23 -1.70 26.62
CA PHE A 113 -0.99 -1.09 26.18
C PHE A 113 -1.18 -0.27 24.90
N TYR A 114 -1.76 -0.79 23.83
CA TYR A 114 -1.83 -0.02 22.58
C TYR A 114 -2.91 1.09 22.56
N LEU A 115 -3.94 1.00 23.42
CA LEU A 115 -4.92 2.09 23.58
C LEU A 115 -4.45 3.17 24.57
N SER A 116 -3.42 2.90 25.37
CA SER A 116 -2.86 3.89 26.29
C SER A 116 -2.18 5.04 25.54
N PRO A 117 -2.33 6.29 26.02
CA PRO A 117 -1.56 7.41 25.50
C PRO A 117 -0.06 7.11 25.65
N LYS A 118 0.66 7.12 24.53
CA LYS A 118 2.11 7.03 24.53
C LYS A 118 2.65 8.44 24.73
N ILE A 119 2.75 8.85 26.00
CA ILE A 119 3.33 10.13 26.37
C ILE A 119 4.84 9.98 26.19
N ASN A 120 5.39 10.66 25.18
CA ASN A 120 6.83 10.78 24.95
C ASN A 120 7.46 11.76 25.95
#